data_AF-A0AAU9QPW9-F1
#
_entry.id   AF-A0AAU9QPW9-F1
#
_cell.length_a   1.000
_cell.length_b   1.000
_cell.length_c   1.000
_cell.angle_alpha   90.00
_cell.angle_beta   90.00
_cell.angle_gamma   90.00
#
_symmetry.space_group_name_H-M   'P 1'
#
loop_
_entity.id
_entity.type
_entity.pdbx_description
1 polymer ?
#
loop_
_entity_poly.entity_id
_entity_poly.type
_entity_poly.pdbx_seq_one_letter_code
_entity_poly.pdbx_strand_id
1 'polypeptide(L)' 'MTLSQELYDQLNQLDLKKARRSKVDQFQREIIFLRQNKLTYSKIKSWLKKEKNLDISISQLAHCVNVRWKNEAY' A
#
# COMPACT_ATOMS: atom_id res chain seq x y z
N MET A 1 21.45 5.39 31.63
CA MET A 1 20.47 5.56 30.52
C MET A 1 19.25 6.23 31.11
N THR A 2 18.78 7.31 30.51
CA THR A 2 17.59 8.04 30.99
C THR A 2 16.35 7.52 30.27
N LEU A 3 15.21 7.48 30.95
CA LEU A 3 13.91 7.07 30.40
C LEU A 3 13.60 7.76 29.05
N SER A 4 14.05 9.00 28.89
CA SER A 4 13.93 9.77 27.65
C SER A 4 14.64 9.13 26.44
N GLN A 5 15.78 8.47 26.64
CA GLN A 5 16.49 7.76 25.57
C GLN A 5 15.77 6.48 25.16
N GLU A 6 15.21 5.74 26.11
CA GLU A 6 14.42 4.53 25.82
C GLU A 6 13.14 4.89 25.06
N LEU A 7 12.47 5.97 25.45
CA LEU A 7 11.28 6.45 24.72
C LEU A 7 11.63 6.91 23.30
N TYR A 8 12.77 7.59 23.11
CA TYR A 8 13.24 7.99 21.78
C TYR A 8 13.61 6.79 20.90
N ASP A 9 14.23 5.76 21.46
CA ASP A 9 14.57 4.53 20.74
C ASP A 9 13.30 3.76 20.34
N GLN A 10 12.34 3.65 21.25
CA GLN A 10 11.03 3.06 20.97
C GLN A 10 10.27 3.83 19.88
N LEU A 11 10.33 5.16 19.88
CA LEU A 11 9.74 6.00 18.82
C LEU A 11 10.42 5.78 17.47
N ASN A 12 11.76 5.72 17.45
CA ASN A 12 12.52 5.47 16.23
C ASN A 12 12.29 4.04 15.70
N GLN A 13 12.13 3.05 16.58
CA GLN A 13 11.78 1.68 16.17
C GLN A 13 10.35 1.56 15.62
N LEU A 14 9.42 2.40 16.10
CA LEU A 14 8.08 2.52 15.52
C LEU A 14 8.12 3.16 14.12
N ASP A 15 8.98 4.16 13.91
CA ASP A 15 9.13 4.81 12.60
C ASP A 15 9.84 3.90 11.57
N LEU A 16 10.82 3.09 12.01
CA LEU A 16 11.49 2.09 11.17
C LEU A 16 10.60 0.90 10.78
N LYS A 17 9.49 0.69 11.51
CA LYS A 17 8.40 -0.23 11.09
C LYS A 17 7.44 0.40 10.07
N LYS A 18 7.69 1.62 9.56
CA LYS A 18 7.06 2.10 8.33
C LYS A 18 7.52 1.20 7.18
N ALA A 19 6.75 0.13 6.97
CA ALA A 19 6.92 -0.86 5.94
C ALA A 19 7.34 -0.20 4.63
N ARG A 20 8.42 -0.72 4.02
CA ARG A 20 8.84 -0.39 2.65
C ARG A 20 7.60 -0.14 1.80
N ARG A 21 7.36 1.11 1.41
CA ARG A 21 6.27 1.44 0.48
C ARG A 21 6.53 0.63 -0.78
N SER A 22 5.66 -0.33 -1.03
CA SER A 22 5.73 -1.17 -2.23
C SER A 22 5.55 -0.24 -3.42
N LYS A 23 6.14 -0.59 -4.56
CA LYS A 23 5.96 0.17 -5.82
C LYS A 23 4.47 0.35 -6.18
N VAL A 24 3.61 -0.54 -5.70
CA VAL A 24 2.15 -0.48 -5.82
C VAL A 24 1.49 0.62 -4.99
N ASP A 25 2.06 1.01 -3.84
CA ASP A 25 1.53 2.11 -3.01
C ASP A 25 1.58 3.45 -3.75
N GLN A 26 2.52 3.63 -4.69
CA GLN A 26 2.57 4.83 -5.52
C GLN A 26 1.32 5.01 -6.39
N PHE A 27 0.65 3.91 -6.74
CA PHE A 27 -0.53 3.89 -7.59
C PHE A 27 -1.82 3.65 -6.79
N GLN A 28 -1.79 3.76 -5.46
CA GLN A 28 -2.92 3.51 -4.57
C GLN A 28 -4.17 4.31 -4.97
N ARG A 29 -4.03 5.62 -5.20
CA ARG A 29 -5.15 6.49 -5.58
C ARG A 29 -5.77 6.08 -6.91
N GLU A 30 -4.95 5.79 -7.92
CA GLU A 30 -5.41 5.32 -9.23
C GLU A 30 -6.15 3.98 -9.10
N ILE A 31 -5.59 3.03 -8.33
CA ILE A 31 -6.19 1.71 -8.13
C ILE A 31 -7.54 1.81 -7.39
N ILE A 32 -7.64 2.64 -6.35
CA ILE A 32 -8.89 2.88 -5.63
C ILE A 32 -9.92 3.51 -6.55
N PHE A 33 -9.53 4.50 -7.34
CA PHE A 33 -10.41 5.15 -8.33
C PHE A 33 -10.94 4.13 -9.35
N LEU A 34 -10.06 3.30 -9.93
CA LEU A 34 -10.47 2.24 -10.86
C LEU A 34 -11.43 1.24 -10.19
N ARG A 35 -11.20 0.93 -8.91
CA ARG A 35 -12.06 0.03 -8.16
C ARG A 35 -13.44 0.62 -7.90
N GLN A 36 -13.53 1.91 -7.56
CA GLN A 36 -14.79 2.65 -7.41
C GLN A 36 -15.58 2.69 -8.73
N ASN A 37 -14.88 2.77 -9.86
CA ASN A 37 -15.46 2.68 -11.21
C ASN A 37 -15.81 1.23 -11.64
N LYS A 38 -15.94 0.30 -10.69
CA LYS A 38 -16.33 -1.10 -10.89
C LYS A 38 -15.38 -1.91 -11.78
N LEU A 39 -14.11 -1.52 -11.93
CA LEU A 39 -13.13 -2.39 -12.58
C LEU A 39 -12.83 -3.61 -11.70
N THR A 40 -12.69 -4.76 -12.37
CA THR A 40 -12.25 -6.00 -11.73
C THR A 40 -10.74 -5.97 -11.49
N TYR A 41 -10.27 -6.67 -10.46
CA TYR A 41 -8.85 -6.77 -10.14
C TYR A 41 -8.01 -7.28 -11.33
N SER A 42 -8.56 -8.15 -12.18
CA SER A 42 -7.90 -8.60 -13.41
C SER A 42 -7.67 -7.46 -14.40
N LYS A 43 -8.64 -6.57 -14.60
CA LYS A 43 -8.48 -5.40 -15.47
C LYS A 43 -7.48 -4.41 -14.90
N ILE A 44 -7.53 -4.17 -13.58
CA ILE A 44 -6.58 -3.30 -12.89
C ILE A 44 -5.14 -3.86 -12.98
N LYS A 45 -4.96 -5.17 -12.81
CA LYS A 45 -3.67 -5.85 -13.03
C LYS A 45 -3.15 -5.63 -14.45
N SER A 46 -4.01 -5.84 -15.46
CA SER A 46 -3.63 -5.62 -16.86
C SER A 46 -3.25 -4.16 -17.13
N TRP A 47 -3.95 -3.21 -16.52
CA TRP A 47 -3.62 -1.78 -16.60
C TRP A 47 -2.29 -1.45 -15.93
N LEU A 48 -2.04 -1.97 -14.72
CA LEU A 48 -0.75 -1.80 -14.01
C LEU A 48 0.42 -2.38 -14.81
N LYS A 49 0.22 -3.53 -15.46
CA LYS A 49 1.25 -4.15 -16.29
C LYS A 49 1.52 -3.35 -17.57
N LYS A 50 0.48 -2.85 -18.24
CA LYS A 50 0.60 -2.12 -19.51
C LYS A 50 1.13 -0.70 -19.33
N GLU A 51 0.52 0.08 -18.43
CA GLU A 51 0.80 1.51 -18.31
C GLU A 51 1.96 1.81 -17.35
N LYS A 52 2.15 0.97 -16.33
CA LYS A 52 3.10 1.23 -15.24
C LYS A 52 4.22 0.19 -15.14
N ASN A 53 4.26 -0.77 -16.07
CA ASN A 53 5.21 -1.89 -16.11
C ASN A 53 5.33 -2.61 -14.74
N LEU A 54 4.19 -2.76 -14.06
CA LEU A 54 4.13 -3.35 -12.73
C LEU A 54 3.36 -4.66 -12.78
N ASP A 55 4.07 -5.77 -12.55
CA ASP A 55 3.47 -7.09 -12.41
C ASP A 55 3.18 -7.38 -10.93
N ILE A 56 1.89 -7.51 -10.61
CA ILE A 56 1.41 -7.87 -9.27
C ILE A 56 0.38 -9.00 -9.40
N SER A 57 0.35 -9.91 -8.41
CA SER A 57 -0.69 -10.93 -8.34
C SER A 57 -2.05 -10.32 -7.99
N ILE A 58 -3.14 -10.94 -8.48
CA ILE A 58 -4.50 -10.49 -8.17
C ILE A 58 -4.75 -10.56 -6.65
N SER A 59 -4.23 -11.59 -5.98
CA SER A 59 -4.34 -11.78 -4.53
C SER A 59 -3.64 -10.66 -3.76
N GLN A 60 -2.43 -10.27 -4.15
CA GLN A 60 -1.73 -9.14 -3.53
C GLN A 60 -2.46 -7.82 -3.79
N LEU A 61 -2.99 -7.60 -5.00
CA LEU A 61 -3.76 -6.41 -5.31
C LEU A 61 -5.04 -6.33 -4.45
N ALA A 62 -5.76 -7.44 -4.31
CA ALA A 62 -6.95 -7.52 -3.46
C ALA A 62 -6.60 -7.30 -1.98
N HIS A 63 -5.48 -7.84 -1.50
CA HIS A 63 -5.01 -7.58 -0.14
C HIS A 63 -4.64 -6.10 0.06
N CYS A 64 -3.99 -5.46 -0.90
CA CYS A 64 -3.67 -4.03 -0.83
C CYS A 64 -4.96 -3.20 -0.71
N VAL A 65 -5.94 -3.45 -1.57
CA VAL A 65 -7.20 -2.69 -1.59
C VAL A 65 -8.07 -2.96 -0.35
N ASN A 66 -8.23 -4.22 0.05
CA ASN A 66 -9.17 -4.60 1.10
C ASN A 66 -8.60 -4.56 2.52
N VAL A 67 -7.29 -4.70 2.69
CA VAL A 67 -6.66 -4.79 4.01
C VAL A 67 -5.77 -3.58 4.24
N ARG A 68 -4.85 -3.30 3.32
CA ARG A 68 -3.82 -2.27 3.53
C ARG A 68 -4.34 -0.85 3.41
N TRP A 69 -5.14 -0.58 2.39
CA TRP A 69 -5.65 0.77 2.07
C TRP A 69 -7.07 1.03 2.55
N LYS A 70 -7.72 0.03 3.17
CA LYS A 70 -9.09 0.16 3.69
C LYS A 70 -9.21 1.21 4.81
N ASN A 71 -8.14 1.42 5.58
CA ASN A 71 -8.08 2.40 6.67
C ASN A 71 -7.54 3.78 6.25
N GLU A 72 -7.00 3.92 5.04
CA GLU A 72 -6.55 5.23 4.50
C GLU A 72 -7.65 5.93 3.68
N ALA A 73 -8.87 5.39 3.70
CA ALA A 73 -10.03 5.96 3.01
C ALA A 73 -10.78 7.04 3.83
N TYR A 74 -10.17 7.58 4.90
CA TYR A 74 -10.74 8.64 5.75
C TYR A 74 -9.79 9.82 5.87
#